data_AF-A0A1Y6GC59-F1
#
_entry.id   AF-A0A1Y6GC59-F1
#
_cell.length_a   1.000
_cell.length_b   1.000
_cell.length_c   1.000
_cell.angle_alpha   90.00
_cell.angle_beta   90.00
_cell.angle_gamma   90.00
#
_symmetry.space_group_name_H-M   'P 1'
#
loop_
_entity.id
_entity.type
_entity.pdbx_description
1 polymer ?
#
loop_
_entity_poly.entity_id
_entity_poly.type
_entity_poly.pdbx_seq_one_letter_code
_entity_poly.pdbx_strand_id
1 'polypeptide(L)' 'MRGLLAYLSANAADLLINLAFFLIVYLIARILKAGPMAALVIAAIPMVAIAFLLNPMLPPRLMAMLR' A
#
# COMPACT_ATOMS: atom_id res chain seq x y z
N MET A 1 -9.53 -23.26 22.59
CA MET A 1 -8.99 -23.00 21.23
C MET A 1 -10.06 -22.91 20.13
N ARG A 2 -11.07 -23.79 20.07
CA ARG A 2 -12.15 -23.70 19.05
C ARG A 2 -12.92 -22.38 19.04
N GLY A 3 -13.24 -21.81 20.22
CA GLY A 3 -13.92 -20.52 20.31
C GLY A 3 -13.08 -19.32 19.84
N LEU A 4 -11.76 -19.35 20.07
CA LEU A 4 -10.84 -18.30 19.60
C LEU A 4 -10.70 -18.33 18.07
N LEU A 5 -10.56 -19.52 17.49
CA LEU A 5 -10.49 -19.67 16.04
C LEU A 5 -11.81 -19.31 15.35
N ALA A 6 -12.96 -19.63 15.94
CA ALA A 6 -14.27 -19.21 15.44
C ALA A 6 -14.46 -17.69 15.52
N TYR A 7 -13.96 -17.05 16.59
CA TYR A 7 -13.95 -15.60 16.72
C TYR A 7 -13.01 -14.94 15.71
N LEU A 8 -11.83 -15.50 15.50
CA LEU A 8 -10.86 -15.03 14.50
C LEU A 8 -11.40 -15.21 13.07
N SER A 9 -12.08 -16.31 12.76
CA SER A 9 -12.70 -16.49 11.44
C SER A 9 -13.88 -15.55 11.22
N ALA A 10 -14.67 -15.28 12.26
CA ALA A 10 -15.80 -14.36 12.19
C ALA A 10 -15.36 -12.90 11.99
N ASN A 11 -14.18 -12.52 12.52
CA ASN A 11 -13.64 -11.16 12.45
C ASN A 11 -12.35 -11.10 11.61
N ALA A 12 -12.14 -12.07 10.71
CA ALA A 12 -10.88 -12.23 9.99
C ALA A 12 -10.56 -11.00 9.15
N ALA A 13 -11.57 -10.42 8.52
CA ALA A 13 -11.45 -9.21 7.70
C ALA A 13 -10.99 -8.01 8.55
N ASP A 14 -11.62 -7.77 9.69
CA ASP A 14 -11.25 -6.67 10.59
C ASP A 14 -9.84 -6.85 11.17
N LEU A 15 -9.47 -8.10 11.51
CA LEU A 15 -8.11 -8.39 11.95
C LEU A 15 -7.10 -8.11 10.83
N LEU A 16 -7.38 -8.56 9.61
CA LEU A 16 -6.51 -8.34 8.44
C LEU A 16 -6.34 -6.85 8.15
N ILE A 17 -7.42 -6.07 8.20
CA ILE A 17 -7.38 -4.61 7.99
C ILE A 17 -6.52 -3.94 9.06
N ASN A 18 -6.73 -4.27 10.34
CA ASN A 18 -5.95 -3.70 11.43
C ASN A 18 -4.47 -4.08 11.31
N LEU A 19 -4.17 -5.34 11.00
CA LEU A 19 -2.81 -5.84 10.86
C LEU A 19 -2.09 -5.19 9.67
N ALA A 20 -2.80 -5.02 8.55
CA ALA A 20 -2.31 -4.27 7.39
C ALA A 20 -2.02 -2.80 7.75
N PHE A 21 -2.90 -2.15 8.50
CA PHE A 21 -2.70 -0.78 8.97
C PHE A 21 -1.43 -0.65 9.83
N PHE A 22 -1.25 -1.53 10.82
CA PHE A 22 -0.04 -1.54 11.65
C PHE A 22 1.22 -1.78 10.82
N LEU A 23 1.17 -2.67 9.83
CA LEU A 23 2.29 -2.97 8.96
C LEU A 23 2.67 -1.75 8.10
N ILE A 24 1.69 -1.03 7.56
CA ILE A 24 1.90 0.21 6.80
C ILE A 24 2.60 1.26 7.66
N VAL A 25 2.08 1.53 8.87
CA VAL A 25 2.68 2.51 9.79
C VAL A 25 4.11 2.13 10.15
N TYR A 26 4.36 0.84 10.44
CA TYR A 26 5.70 0.33 10.73
C TYR A 26 6.66 0.52 9.55
N LEU A 27 6.22 0.21 8.33
CA LEU A 27 7.03 0.39 7.12
C LEU A 27 7.37 1.87 6.89
N ILE A 28 6.40 2.77 7.03
CA ILE A 28 6.64 4.22 6.93
C ILE A 28 7.67 4.67 7.98
N ALA A 29 7.51 4.27 9.24
CA ALA A 29 8.45 4.62 10.30
C ALA A 29 9.87 4.08 10.03
N ARG A 30 9.97 2.86 9.50
CA ARG A 30 11.25 2.23 9.13
C ARG A 30 11.91 2.95 7.95
N ILE A 31 11.14 3.33 6.95
CA ILE A 31 11.60 4.09 5.79
C ILE A 31 12.12 5.47 6.22
N LEU A 32 11.39 6.16 7.10
CA LEU A 32 11.82 7.44 7.66
C LEU A 32 13.12 7.31 8.49
N LYS A 33 13.29 6.21 9.23
CA LYS A 33 14.54 5.90 9.95
C LYS A 33 15.71 5.58 9.02
N ALA A 34 15.47 4.98 7.85
CA ALA A 34 16.52 4.65 6.88
C ALA A 34 17.16 5.89 6.25
N GLY A 35 16.45 7.02 6.26
CA GLY A 35 16.95 8.33 5.86
C GLY A 35 15.96 9.08 4.97
N PRO A 36 15.97 10.43 5.01
CA PRO A 36 14.99 11.25 4.30
C PRO A 36 15.00 11.03 2.78
N MET A 37 16.18 10.75 2.20
CA MET A 37 16.30 10.46 0.76
C MET A 37 15.63 9.14 0.36
N ALA A 38 15.75 8.09 1.17
CA ALA A 38 15.09 6.81 0.90
C ALA A 38 13.56 6.95 0.98
N ALA A 39 13.07 7.74 1.93
CA ALA A 39 11.65 8.05 2.06
C ALA A 39 11.09 8.81 0.84
N LEU A 40 11.83 9.79 0.33
CA LEU A 40 11.45 10.53 -0.86
C LEU A 40 11.41 9.65 -2.11
N VAL A 41 12.37 8.75 -2.29
CA VAL A 41 12.41 7.81 -3.43
C VAL A 41 11.20 6.87 -3.40
N ILE A 42 10.85 6.32 -2.23
CA ILE A 42 9.71 5.41 -2.10
C ILE A 42 8.39 6.18 -2.28
N ALA A 43 8.27 7.39 -1.75
CA ALA A 43 7.10 8.25 -1.95
C ALA A 43 6.93 8.72 -3.40
N ALA A 44 8.02 8.82 -4.17
CA ALA A 44 7.97 9.20 -5.57
C ALA A 44 7.28 8.14 -6.45
N ILE A 45 7.29 6.86 -6.08
CA ILE A 45 6.69 5.77 -6.87
C ILE A 45 5.17 5.97 -7.07
N PRO A 46 4.34 6.12 -6.01
CA PRO A 46 2.91 6.38 -6.19
C PRO A 46 2.66 7.76 -6.82
N MET A 47 3.47 8.78 -6.52
CA MET A 47 3.38 10.10 -7.17
C MET A 47 3.56 10.01 -8.68
N VAL A 48 4.57 9.27 -9.15
CA VAL A 48 4.84 9.04 -10.57
C VAL A 48 3.71 8.21 -11.19
N ALA A 49 3.25 7.15 -10.53
CA ALA A 49 2.13 6.35 -11.02
C ALA A 49 0.85 7.18 -11.21
N ILE A 50 0.52 8.06 -10.26
CA ILE A 50 -0.63 8.97 -10.36
C ILE A 50 -0.40 10.01 -11.46
N ALA A 51 0.79 10.60 -11.55
CA ALA A 51 1.13 11.57 -12.59
C ALA A 51 1.06 10.96 -13.99
N PHE A 52 1.47 9.69 -14.14
CA PHE A 52 1.24 8.91 -15.35
C PHE A 52 -0.26 8.79 -15.60
N LEU A 53 -1.04 8.20 -14.69
CA LEU A 53 -2.49 7.99 -14.88
C LEU A 53 -3.29 9.26 -15.20
N LEU A 54 -2.88 10.41 -14.66
CA LEU A 54 -3.52 11.71 -14.90
C LEU A 54 -3.07 12.39 -16.20
N ASN A 55 -2.03 11.89 -16.87
CA ASN A 55 -1.51 12.50 -18.08
C ASN A 55 -2.42 12.18 -19.29
N PRO A 56 -3.14 13.16 -19.86
CA PRO A 56 -4.08 12.93 -20.95
C PRO A 56 -3.40 12.55 -22.27
N MET A 57 -2.08 12.67 -22.37
CA MET A 57 -1.29 12.31 -23.56
C MET A 57 -0.70 10.89 -23.50
N LEU A 58 -1.02 10.09 -22.48
CA LEU A 58 -0.51 8.72 -22.42
C LEU A 58 -1.01 7.87 -23.59
N PRO A 59 -0.12 7.11 -24.26
CA PRO A 59 -0.52 6.17 -25.30
C PRO A 59 -1.61 5.22 -24.78
N PRO A 60 -2.73 5.04 -25.49
CA PRO A 60 -3.83 4.16 -25.07
C PRO A 60 -3.40 2.73 -24.74
N ARG A 61 -2.30 2.26 -25.35
CA ARG A 61 -1.69 0.95 -25.09
C ARG A 61 -1.11 0.82 -23.68
N LEU A 62 -0.54 1.89 -23.11
CA LEU A 62 -0.04 1.90 -21.74
C LEU A 62 -1.19 1.96 -20.74
N MET A 63 -2.25 2.73 -21.05
CA MET A 63 -3.47 2.75 -20.25
C MET A 63 -4.16 1.37 -20.19
N ALA A 64 -4.11 0.60 -21.29
CA ALA A 64 -4.69 -0.73 -21.39
C ALA A 64 -3.90 -1.82 -20.64
N MET A 65 -2.60 -1.64 -20.39
CA MET A 65 -1.80 -2.57 -19.57
C MET A 65 -1.98 -2.37 -18.05
N LEU A 66 -2.58 -1.24 -17.64
CA LEU A 66 -2.82 -0.88 -16.24
C LEU A 66 -4.26 -1.17 -15.77
N ARG A 67 -5.14 -1.61 -16.67
CA ARG A 67 -6.49 -2.13 -16.36
C ARG A 67 -6.43 -3.64 -16.22
#